data_AF-A0AAV3W9H9-F1
#
_entry.id   AF-A0AAV3W9H9-F1
#
_cell.length_a   1.000
_cell.length_b   1.000
_cell.length_c   1.000
_cell.angle_alpha   90.00
_cell.angle_beta   90.00
_cell.angle_gamma   90.00
#
_symmetry.space_group_name_H-M   'P 1'
#
loop_
_entity.id
_entity.type
_entity.pdbx_description
1 polymer ?
#
loop_
_entity_poly.entity_id
_entity_poly.type
_entity_poly.pdbx_seq_one_letter_code
_entity_poly.pdbx_strand_id
1 'polypeptide(L)'
;MVDKQNIPSFDAVLMGGDFNVNKLLWPQDYAQMQINLNGTVPVSTGYTESTFDPRVNKLAGAGLTGGSTVEYLDYVVSSNNHRQPMQARNDVRILRSAAAPVFMTWDLSDHFPVMGQFQYNP
;
A
#
# COMPACT_ATOMS: atom_id res chain seq x y z
N MET A 1 -0.69 17.16 -8.22
CA MET A 1 0.54 16.47 -8.68
C MET A 1 1.71 16.96 -7.89
N VAL A 2 2.60 16.05 -7.48
CA VAL A 2 3.79 16.33 -6.65
C VAL A 2 4.65 17.42 -7.28
N ASP A 3 4.91 17.35 -8.59
CA ASP A 3 5.79 18.30 -9.29
C ASP A 3 5.28 19.75 -9.31
N LYS A 4 4.01 20.00 -8.96
CA LYS A 4 3.44 21.35 -8.85
C LYS A 4 3.54 21.96 -7.46
N GLN A 5 4.08 21.21 -6.49
CA GLN A 5 4.17 21.65 -5.10
C GLN A 5 5.49 22.39 -4.78
N ASN A 6 6.43 22.49 -5.74
CA ASN A 6 7.76 23.11 -5.57
C ASN A 6 8.52 22.58 -4.33
N ILE A 7 8.40 21.27 -4.07
CA ILE A 7 9.07 20.64 -2.93
C ILE A 7 10.57 20.54 -3.24
N PRO A 8 11.47 20.96 -2.32
CA PRO A 8 12.91 20.83 -2.51
C PRO A 8 13.34 19.36 -2.68
N SER A 9 14.34 19.13 -3.52
CA SER A 9 14.86 17.77 -3.78
C SER A 9 15.50 17.09 -2.56
N PHE A 10 15.83 17.84 -1.52
CA PHE A 10 16.38 17.30 -0.26
C PHE A 10 15.30 16.89 0.76
N ASP A 11 14.03 17.21 0.51
CA ASP A 11 12.93 16.74 1.34
C ASP A 11 12.49 15.34 0.90
N ALA A 12 12.03 14.52 1.85
CA ALA A 12 11.44 13.23 1.55
C ALA A 12 10.00 13.43 1.05
N VAL A 13 9.66 12.81 -0.08
CA VAL A 13 8.30 12.81 -0.63
C VAL A 13 7.80 11.38 -0.81
N LEU A 14 6.71 11.08 -0.12
CA LEU A 14 6.03 9.79 -0.15
C LEU A 14 4.61 9.96 -0.73
N MET A 15 4.18 9.01 -1.54
CA MET A 15 2.84 8.93 -2.12
C MET A 15 2.22 7.62 -1.64
N GLY A 16 1.16 7.69 -0.84
CA GLY A 16 0.59 6.50 -0.20
C GLY A 16 -0.92 6.44 -0.27
N GLY A 17 -1.44 5.21 -0.26
CA GLY A 17 -2.87 4.92 -0.26
C GLY A 17 -3.20 3.66 -1.06
N ASP A 18 -4.49 3.46 -1.29
CA ASP A 18 -5.01 2.51 -2.27
C ASP A 18 -4.90 3.13 -3.67
N PHE A 19 -4.02 2.57 -4.50
CA PHE A 19 -3.84 3.02 -5.89
C PHE A 19 -4.79 2.32 -6.86
N ASN A 20 -5.51 1.27 -6.41
CA ASN A 20 -6.31 0.38 -7.25
C ASN A 20 -5.53 -0.20 -8.45
N VAL A 21 -4.22 -0.37 -8.30
CA VAL A 21 -3.34 -0.97 -9.31
C VAL A 21 -2.88 -2.32 -8.78
N ASN A 22 -3.45 -3.41 -9.32
CA ASN A 22 -3.18 -4.75 -8.81
C ASN A 22 -1.89 -5.35 -9.40
N LYS A 23 -0.80 -5.36 -8.63
CA LYS A 23 0.48 -5.94 -9.09
C LYS A 23 0.44 -7.45 -9.37
N LEU A 24 -0.55 -8.17 -8.83
CA LEU A 24 -0.67 -9.62 -9.01
C LEU A 24 -1.30 -9.99 -10.34
N LEU A 25 -2.23 -9.16 -10.85
CA LEU A 25 -3.01 -9.44 -12.06
C LEU A 25 -2.53 -8.63 -13.27
N TRP A 26 -2.09 -7.38 -13.06
CA TRP A 26 -1.73 -6.47 -14.14
C TRP A 26 -0.33 -5.87 -13.92
N PRO A 27 0.74 -6.66 -14.18
CA PRO A 27 2.11 -6.20 -13.99
C PRO A 27 2.48 -4.99 -14.86
N GLN A 28 1.82 -4.83 -16.01
CA GLN A 28 2.00 -3.67 -16.88
C GLN A 28 1.47 -2.38 -16.24
N ASP A 29 0.27 -2.43 -15.66
CA ASP A 29 -0.32 -1.28 -14.96
C ASP A 29 0.50 -0.93 -13.71
N TYR A 30 1.01 -1.93 -12.99
CA TYR A 30 1.92 -1.74 -11.88
C TYR A 30 3.26 -1.08 -12.29
N ALA A 31 3.83 -1.48 -13.42
CA ALA A 31 5.01 -0.82 -13.97
C ALA A 31 4.69 0.62 -14.42
N GLN A 32 3.57 0.82 -15.10
CA GLN A 32 3.13 2.12 -15.58
C GLN A 32 2.82 3.09 -14.44
N MET A 33 2.26 2.61 -13.33
CA MET A 33 2.04 3.40 -12.11
C MET A 33 3.36 4.01 -11.60
N GLN A 34 4.42 3.20 -11.48
CA GLN A 34 5.73 3.66 -11.01
C GLN A 34 6.35 4.68 -11.97
N ILE A 35 6.21 4.48 -13.27
CA ILE A 35 6.65 5.43 -14.31
C ILE A 35 5.89 6.76 -14.18
N ASN A 36 4.56 6.70 -14.08
CA ASN A 36 3.71 7.89 -14.00
C ASN A 36 3.96 8.71 -12.73
N LEU A 37 4.23 8.03 -11.61
CA LEU A 37 4.57 8.67 -10.34
C LEU A 37 6.03 9.15 -10.30
N ASN A 38 6.86 8.72 -11.27
CA ASN A 38 8.31 8.74 -11.17
C ASN A 38 8.76 8.33 -9.75
N GLY A 39 8.32 7.16 -9.33
CA GLY A 39 8.47 6.69 -7.95
C GLY A 39 8.90 5.24 -7.87
N THR A 40 9.47 4.90 -6.72
CA THR A 40 9.92 3.54 -6.41
C THR A 40 8.99 2.95 -5.35
N VAL A 41 8.35 1.82 -5.67
CA VAL A 41 7.60 1.02 -4.70
C VAL A 41 8.62 0.17 -3.92
N PRO A 42 8.71 0.29 -2.58
CA PRO A 42 9.63 -0.50 -1.79
C PRO A 42 9.29 -2.00 -1.79
N VAL A 43 10.25 -2.82 -1.34
CA VAL A 43 10.00 -4.25 -1.14
C VAL A 43 8.85 -4.49 -0.15
N SER A 44 7.98 -5.45 -0.46
CA SER A 44 6.90 -5.86 0.43
C SER A 44 7.40 -6.81 1.53
N THR A 45 7.00 -6.58 2.78
CA THR A 45 7.22 -7.48 3.92
C THR A 45 5.92 -7.72 4.68
N GLY A 46 5.95 -8.56 5.72
CA GLY A 46 4.75 -8.92 6.48
C GLY A 46 3.88 -9.92 5.71
N TYR A 47 2.59 -9.63 5.57
CA TYR A 47 1.68 -10.43 4.74
C TYR A 47 1.82 -10.07 3.26
N THR A 48 2.77 -10.69 2.55
CA THR A 48 3.17 -10.28 1.20
C THR A 48 2.19 -10.67 0.09
N GLU A 49 1.22 -11.52 0.38
CA GLU A 49 0.28 -12.07 -0.60
C GLU A 49 -0.60 -10.98 -1.22
N SER A 50 -1.12 -10.05 -0.41
CA SER A 50 -2.21 -9.14 -0.82
C SER A 50 -2.46 -8.06 0.23
N THR A 51 -3.11 -6.98 -0.18
CA THR A 51 -3.64 -5.94 0.72
C THR A 51 -5.16 -6.00 0.81
N PHE A 52 -5.82 -6.63 -0.16
CA PHE A 52 -7.23 -7.00 -0.14
C PHE A 52 -7.35 -8.52 -0.34
N ASP A 53 -7.86 -9.24 0.67
CA ASP A 53 -7.90 -10.71 0.64
C ASP A 53 -9.16 -11.31 1.27
N PRO A 54 -10.16 -11.73 0.48
CA PRO A 54 -11.39 -12.34 0.98
C PRO A 54 -11.17 -13.73 1.62
N ARG A 55 -9.98 -14.33 1.50
CA ARG A 55 -9.64 -15.62 2.14
C ARG A 55 -9.28 -15.42 3.61
N VAL A 56 -8.81 -14.24 3.99
CA VAL A 56 -8.27 -13.93 5.33
C VAL A 56 -9.09 -12.86 6.05
N ASN A 57 -9.62 -11.89 5.31
CA ASN A 57 -10.39 -10.76 5.81
C ASN A 57 -11.89 -11.00 5.60
N LYS A 58 -12.66 -11.03 6.69
CA LYS A 58 -14.11 -11.24 6.64
C LYS A 58 -14.87 -10.10 5.96
N LEU A 59 -14.33 -8.89 5.99
CA LEU A 59 -14.93 -7.70 5.39
C LEU A 59 -14.68 -7.61 3.88
N ALA A 60 -13.61 -8.24 3.37
CA ALA A 60 -13.31 -8.29 1.94
C ALA A 60 -14.24 -9.23 1.15
N GLY A 61 -14.77 -10.27 1.79
CA GLY A 61 -15.72 -11.21 1.16
C GLY A 61 -17.19 -10.79 1.21
N ALA A 62 -17.53 -9.69 1.88
CA ALA A 62 -18.91 -9.31 2.17
C ALA A 62 -19.53 -8.45 1.06
N GLY A 63 -20.12 -9.09 0.04
CA GLY A 63 -21.27 -8.61 -0.77
C GLY A 63 -21.19 -7.31 -1.57
N LEU A 64 -20.26 -6.38 -1.30
CA LEU A 64 -20.21 -5.04 -1.91
C LEU A 64 -18.79 -4.49 -2.14
N THR A 65 -17.71 -5.19 -1.72
CA THR A 65 -16.36 -4.59 -1.63
C THR A 65 -15.24 -5.23 -2.47
N GLY A 66 -15.50 -6.22 -3.35
CA GLY A 66 -14.44 -6.75 -4.24
C GLY A 66 -14.55 -8.23 -4.63
N GLY A 67 -15.57 -8.94 -4.15
CA GLY A 67 -15.87 -10.30 -4.58
C GLY A 67 -14.88 -11.34 -4.03
N SER A 68 -14.39 -12.24 -4.89
CA SER A 68 -13.50 -13.37 -4.51
C SER A 68 -12.05 -13.18 -4.94
N THR A 69 -11.70 -11.99 -5.45
CA THR A 69 -10.36 -11.71 -6.00
C THR A 69 -9.39 -11.39 -4.88
N VAL A 70 -8.16 -11.90 -5.00
CA VAL A 70 -7.04 -11.57 -4.11
C VAL A 70 -6.24 -10.47 -4.80
N GLU A 71 -6.07 -9.34 -4.13
CA GLU A 71 -5.52 -8.14 -4.76
C GLU A 71 -4.48 -7.46 -3.87
N TYR A 72 -3.48 -6.87 -4.51
CA TYR A 72 -2.49 -6.05 -3.85
C TYR A 72 -2.57 -4.65 -4.47
N LEU A 73 -3.15 -3.71 -3.73
CA LEU A 73 -3.63 -2.42 -4.24
C LEU A 73 -3.05 -1.23 -3.47
N ASP A 74 -2.63 -1.46 -2.23
CA ASP A 74 -2.18 -0.42 -1.31
C ASP A 74 -0.65 -0.33 -1.29
N TYR A 75 -0.13 0.89 -1.39
CA TYR A 75 1.31 1.15 -1.46
C TYR A 75 1.69 2.40 -0.70
N VAL A 76 2.96 2.47 -0.29
CA VAL A 76 3.64 3.73 0.05
C VAL A 76 4.88 3.83 -0.82
N VAL A 77 4.87 4.77 -1.76
CA VAL A 77 5.84 4.94 -2.84
C VAL A 77 6.74 6.13 -2.55
N SER A 78 8.06 5.99 -2.70
CA SER A 78 8.99 7.13 -2.60
C SER A 78 9.16 7.81 -3.97
N SER A 79 9.09 9.14 -4.03
CA SER A 79 9.38 9.89 -5.26
C SER A 79 10.86 9.81 -5.62
N ASN A 80 11.19 9.60 -6.89
CA ASN A 80 12.56 9.55 -7.41
C ASN A 80 13.17 10.95 -7.64
N ASN A 81 12.36 12.02 -7.62
CA ASN A 81 12.82 13.40 -7.77
C ASN A 81 13.32 14.05 -6.46
N HIS A 82 13.18 13.33 -5.34
CA HIS A 82 13.31 13.86 -3.99
C HIS A 82 14.33 13.05 -3.18
N ARG A 83 14.44 13.29 -1.87
CA ARG A 83 15.41 12.58 -1.01
C ARG A 83 15.17 11.08 -1.09
N GLN A 84 16.20 10.33 -1.47
CA GLN A 84 16.11 8.88 -1.58
C GLN A 84 16.35 8.19 -0.22
N PRO A 85 15.54 7.19 0.15
CA PRO A 85 15.79 6.38 1.33
C PRO A 85 16.99 5.45 1.12
N MET A 86 17.76 5.20 2.18
CA MET A 86 18.81 4.17 2.20
C MET A 86 18.23 2.76 2.30
N GLN A 87 17.14 2.63 3.05
CA GLN A 87 16.39 1.41 3.25
C GLN A 87 14.91 1.75 3.25
N ALA A 88 14.11 0.96 2.56
CA ALA A 88 12.67 1.15 2.50
C ALA A 88 11.93 -0.19 2.43
N ARG A 89 10.74 -0.25 3.03
CA ARG A 89 9.81 -1.39 2.88
C ARG A 89 8.36 -0.97 3.02
N ASN A 90 7.47 -1.76 2.44
CA ASN A 90 6.02 -1.71 2.64
C ASN A 90 5.61 -2.98 3.39
N ASP A 91 5.28 -2.84 4.67
CA ASP A 91 4.96 -3.95 5.56
C ASP A 91 3.43 -4.08 5.69
N VAL A 92 2.86 -5.12 5.08
CA VAL A 92 1.41 -5.37 5.15
C VAL A 92 1.09 -6.04 6.48
N ARG A 93 0.17 -5.45 7.25
CA ARG A 93 -0.13 -5.88 8.61
C ARG A 93 -1.56 -6.38 8.74
N ILE A 94 -1.72 -7.63 9.17
CA ILE A 94 -3.01 -8.15 9.58
C ILE A 94 -3.26 -7.71 11.03
N LEU A 95 -3.97 -6.61 11.18
CA LEU A 95 -4.39 -6.09 12.48
C LEU A 95 -5.85 -6.44 12.74
N ARG A 96 -6.14 -6.85 13.98
CA ARG A 96 -7.49 -7.22 14.42
C ARG A 96 -7.82 -6.58 15.75
N SER A 97 -9.11 -6.39 16.01
CA SER A 97 -9.61 -5.88 17.28
C SER A 97 -10.78 -6.70 17.79
N ALA A 98 -10.86 -6.84 19.12
CA ALA A 98 -12.00 -7.43 19.82
C ALA A 98 -12.98 -6.35 20.34
N ALA A 99 -12.79 -5.09 19.96
CA ALA A 99 -13.67 -4.00 20.36
C ALA A 99 -15.10 -4.23 19.82
N ALA A 100 -16.11 -3.80 20.58
CA ALA A 100 -17.51 -4.00 20.25
C ALA A 100 -17.91 -3.61 18.81
N PRO A 101 -17.41 -2.50 18.20
CA PRO A 101 -17.78 -2.11 16.84
C PRO A 101 -17.40 -3.12 15.74
N VAL A 102 -16.40 -3.97 15.99
CA VAL A 102 -15.92 -4.99 15.04
C VAL A 102 -16.03 -6.40 15.61
N PHE A 103 -16.91 -6.59 16.60
CA PHE A 103 -17.11 -7.90 17.20
C PHE A 103 -17.70 -8.86 16.14
N MET A 104 -17.22 -10.11 16.14
CA MET A 104 -17.49 -11.18 15.14
C MET A 104 -16.83 -11.03 13.77
N THR A 105 -16.43 -9.84 13.33
CA THR A 105 -15.60 -9.66 12.13
C THR A 105 -14.11 -9.60 12.47
N TRP A 106 -13.77 -8.88 13.54
CA TRP A 106 -12.43 -8.60 14.06
C TRP A 106 -11.50 -7.80 13.14
N ASP A 107 -11.74 -7.83 11.83
CA ASP A 107 -11.05 -7.02 10.84
C ASP A 107 -11.52 -5.55 10.90
N LEU A 108 -10.58 -4.62 10.68
CA LEU A 108 -10.77 -3.18 10.88
C LEU A 108 -11.27 -2.45 9.62
N SER A 109 -11.01 -3.04 8.46
CA SER A 109 -11.42 -2.65 7.11
C SER A 109 -11.41 -3.92 6.27
N ASP A 110 -11.97 -3.88 5.07
CA ASP A 110 -11.78 -4.86 4.00
C ASP A 110 -10.35 -4.89 3.42
N HIS A 111 -9.59 -3.79 3.52
CA HIS A 111 -8.15 -3.76 3.23
C HIS A 111 -7.29 -3.96 4.50
N PHE A 112 -6.15 -4.64 4.35
CA PHE A 112 -5.09 -4.65 5.35
C PHE A 112 -4.23 -3.38 5.22
N PRO A 113 -3.87 -2.73 6.34
CA PRO A 113 -3.01 -1.56 6.31
C PRO A 113 -1.58 -1.90 5.84
N VAL A 114 -0.99 -0.96 5.09
CA VAL A 114 0.42 -0.99 4.70
C VAL A 114 1.21 0.04 5.50
N MET A 115 2.16 -0.44 6.30
CA MET A 115 3.11 0.42 7.01
C MET A 115 4.34 0.65 6.13
N GLY A 116 4.53 1.89 5.70
CA GLY A 116 5.75 2.32 5.01
C GLY A 116 6.86 2.66 6.00
N GLN A 117 8.00 1.97 5.92
CA GLN A 117 9.20 2.31 6.69
C GLN A 117 10.30 2.79 5.74
N PHE A 118 10.82 3.99 5.99
CA PHE A 118 11.84 4.65 5.17
C PHE A 118 12.94 5.19 6.08
N GLN A 119 14.19 4.79 5.84
CA GLN A 119 15.35 5.29 6.55
C GLN A 119 16.14 6.22 5.65
N TYR A 120 16.46 7.41 6.13
CA TYR A 120 17.29 8.39 5.42
C TYR A 120 18.61 8.56 6.16
N ASN A 121 19.68 8.90 5.44
CA ASN A 121 20.89 9.43 6.07
C ASN A 121 20.52 10.65 6.91
N PRO A 122 21.24 10.98 8.00
CA PRO A 122 21.06 12.23 8.74
C PRO A 122 21.09 13.46 7.82
#